data_AF-A0A496BDB5-F1
#
_entry.id   AF-A0A496BDB5-F1
#
_cell.length_a   1.000
_cell.length_b   1.000
_cell.length_c   1.000
_cell.angle_alpha   90.00
_cell.angle_beta   90.00
_cell.angle_gamma   90.00
#
_symmetry.space_group_name_H-M   'P 1'
#
loop_
_entity.id
_entity.type
_entity.pdbx_description
1 polymer ?
#
loop_
_entity_poly.entity_id
_entity_poly.type
_entity_poly.pdbx_seq_one_letter_code
_entity_poly.pdbx_strand_id
1 'polypeptide(L)'
;MAEFENMPPRIQKIVKAHLCEDERICLCVLGRSSLLRPDFVFITTRRVLVLDERHIGSLAVSYANVRCNVLFTEIHDVKLVRHFKHRLLSQAKLEISVVRNVHWIDNISFRSARSAYAYIVRQLAQQVLK
;
A
#
# COMPACT_ATOMS: atom_id res chain seq x y z
N MET A 1 6.99 -11.95 -9.17
CA MET A 1 5.52 -12.01 -8.91
C MET A 1 4.85 -11.30 -10.07
N ALA A 2 3.96 -11.95 -10.83
CA ALA A 2 3.50 -11.43 -12.13
C ALA A 2 2.87 -10.03 -12.04
N GLU A 3 2.15 -9.75 -10.95
CA GLU A 3 1.52 -8.46 -10.71
C GLU A 3 2.53 -7.32 -10.55
N PHE A 4 3.72 -7.59 -10.00
CA PHE A 4 4.78 -6.59 -9.85
C PHE A 4 5.47 -6.28 -11.18
N GLU A 5 5.75 -7.30 -11.99
CA GLU A 5 6.38 -7.14 -13.31
C GLU A 5 5.49 -6.35 -14.28
N ASN A 6 4.18 -6.38 -14.07
CA ASN A 6 3.20 -5.61 -14.86
C ASN A 6 3.07 -4.14 -14.42
N MET A 7 3.76 -3.70 -13.35
CA MET A 7 3.70 -2.31 -12.89
C MET A 7 4.51 -1.38 -13.81
N PRO A 8 4.23 -0.06 -13.83
CA PRO A 8 5.05 0.88 -14.58
C PRO A 8 6.54 0.76 -14.20
N PRO A 9 7.49 0.76 -15.16
CA PRO A 9 8.91 0.54 -14.87
C PRO A 9 9.49 1.47 -13.81
N ARG A 10 8.99 2.71 -13.74
CA ARG A 10 9.38 3.69 -12.72
C ARG A 10 8.97 3.26 -11.31
N ILE A 11 7.75 2.76 -11.16
CA ILE A 11 7.24 2.20 -9.90
C ILE A 11 8.10 1.01 -9.49
N GLN A 12 8.39 0.09 -10.42
CA GLN A 12 9.26 -1.05 -10.14
C GLN A 12 10.64 -0.64 -9.65
N LYS A 13 11.27 0.36 -10.31
CA LYS A 13 12.58 0.88 -9.93
C LYS A 13 12.60 1.41 -8.50
N ILE A 14 11.59 2.19 -8.11
CA ILE A 14 11.50 2.77 -6.77
C ILE A 14 11.25 1.69 -5.72
N VAL A 15 10.35 0.74 -6.00
CA VAL A 15 10.11 -0.38 -5.07
C VAL A 15 11.41 -1.16 -4.85
N LYS A 16 12.11 -1.56 -5.92
CA LYS A 16 13.39 -2.28 -5.82
C LYS A 16 14.43 -1.51 -4.99
N ALA A 17 14.48 -0.18 -5.11
CA ALA A 17 15.38 0.66 -4.31
C ALA A 17 15.04 0.71 -2.81
N HIS A 18 13.81 0.35 -2.40
CA HIS A 18 13.40 0.32 -1.00
C HIS A 18 13.49 -1.06 -0.37
N LEU A 19 13.63 -2.13 -1.16
CA LEU A 19 13.72 -3.50 -0.65
C LEU A 19 15.13 -3.80 -0.12
N CYS A 20 15.20 -4.48 1.03
CA CYS A 20 16.44 -5.14 1.46
C CYS A 20 16.69 -6.42 0.62
N GLU A 21 17.92 -6.96 0.64
CA GLU A 21 18.31 -8.16 -0.13
C GLU A 21 17.44 -9.39 0.16
N ASP A 22 16.92 -9.53 1.39
CA ASP A 22 16.07 -10.64 1.82
C ASP A 22 14.56 -10.29 1.80
N GLU A 23 14.22 -9.05 1.44
CA GLU A 23 12.85 -8.56 1.43
C GLU A 23 12.14 -8.92 0.12
N ARG A 24 10.98 -9.55 0.24
CA ARG A 24 10.20 -10.00 -0.92
C ARG A 24 8.84 -9.34 -0.95
N ILE A 25 8.38 -8.96 -2.14
CA ILE A 25 7.02 -8.48 -2.34
C ILE A 25 6.07 -9.68 -2.25
N CYS A 26 5.07 -9.59 -1.38
CA CYS A 26 4.09 -10.65 -1.14
C CYS A 26 2.70 -10.32 -1.69
N LEU A 27 2.37 -9.03 -1.81
CA LEU A 27 1.13 -8.60 -2.40
C LEU A 27 1.28 -7.23 -3.07
N CYS A 28 0.68 -7.09 -4.25
CA CYS A 28 0.48 -5.82 -4.92
C CYS A 28 -1.02 -5.51 -4.92
N VAL A 29 -1.42 -4.33 -4.45
CA VAL A 29 -2.81 -3.86 -4.56
C VAL A 29 -2.86 -2.44 -5.12
N LEU A 30 -3.97 -2.11 -5.77
CA LEU A 30 -4.24 -0.77 -6.28
C LEU A 30 -5.30 -0.10 -5.41
N GLY A 31 -4.93 1.03 -4.82
CA GLY A 31 -5.85 1.97 -4.19
C GLY A 31 -5.99 3.24 -5.01
N ARG A 32 -6.72 4.22 -4.49
CA ARG A 32 -6.77 5.58 -5.04
C ARG A 32 -6.90 6.60 -3.93
N SER A 33 -5.91 7.47 -3.80
CA SER A 33 -6.00 8.66 -2.93
C SER A 33 -6.72 9.83 -3.58
N SER A 34 -6.80 9.83 -4.91
CA SER A 34 -7.57 10.79 -5.69
C SER A 34 -8.23 10.09 -6.88
N LEU A 35 -9.30 10.68 -7.42
CA LEU A 35 -10.08 10.07 -8.52
C LEU A 35 -9.23 9.68 -9.74
N LEU A 36 -8.17 10.44 -10.01
CA LEU A 36 -7.35 10.34 -11.21
C LEU A 36 -5.98 9.69 -10.99
N ARG A 37 -5.59 9.40 -9.75
CA ARG A 37 -4.23 8.90 -9.45
C ARG A 37 -4.28 7.61 -8.66
N PRO A 38 -3.77 6.49 -9.22
CA PRO A 38 -3.68 5.25 -8.50
C PRO A 38 -2.63 5.35 -7.39
N ASP A 39 -2.93 4.70 -6.28
CA ASP A 39 -1.94 4.36 -5.26
C ASP A 39 -1.47 2.93 -5.55
N PHE A 40 -0.18 2.75 -5.79
CA PHE A 40 0.47 1.46 -5.94
C PHE A 40 0.94 0.99 -4.57
N VAL A 41 0.29 -0.04 -4.06
CA VAL A 41 0.54 -0.55 -2.71
C VAL A 41 1.28 -1.88 -2.81
N PHE A 42 2.40 -1.97 -2.12
CA PHE A 42 3.26 -3.13 -2.04
C PHE A 42 3.34 -3.56 -0.58
N ILE A 43 2.89 -4.77 -0.30
CA ILE A 43 3.08 -5.40 1.00
C ILE A 43 4.19 -6.42 0.83
N THR A 44 5.25 -6.24 1.61
CA THR A 44 6.44 -7.08 1.56
C THR A 44 6.47 -8.02 2.77
N THR A 45 7.55 -8.79 2.90
CA THR A 45 7.84 -9.55 4.12
C THR A 45 8.15 -8.67 5.34
N ARG A 46 8.42 -7.37 5.16
CA ARG A 46 8.86 -6.47 6.24
C ARG A 46 8.01 -5.22 6.41
N ARG A 47 7.31 -4.76 5.37
CA ARG A 47 6.70 -3.43 5.36
C ARG A 47 5.48 -3.31 4.48
N VAL A 48 4.78 -2.20 4.66
CA VAL A 48 3.79 -1.67 3.73
C VAL A 48 4.36 -0.42 3.05
N LEU A 49 4.54 -0.50 1.73
CA LEU A 49 5.03 0.58 0.88
C LEU A 49 3.91 1.05 -0.06
N VAL A 50 3.63 2.34 -0.12
CA VAL A 50 2.61 2.93 -0.99
C VAL A 50 3.25 4.05 -1.81
N LEU A 51 3.11 3.94 -3.12
CA LEU A 51 3.62 4.90 -4.09
C LEU A 51 2.46 5.56 -4.84
N ASP A 52 2.52 6.85 -5.09
CA ASP A 52 1.65 7.55 -6.03
C ASP A 52 2.46 8.18 -7.16
N GLU A 53 1.85 8.41 -8.31
CA GLU A 53 2.46 9.21 -9.38
C GLU A 53 2.01 10.67 -9.28
N ARG A 54 2.98 11.57 -9.19
CA ARG A 54 2.79 13.01 -9.11
C ARG A 54 3.38 13.68 -10.34
N HIS A 55 2.81 14.81 -10.71
CA HIS A 55 3.26 15.61 -11.85
C HIS A 55 3.77 16.95 -11.32
N ILE A 56 4.91 17.42 -11.85
CA ILE A 56 5.47 18.73 -11.51
C ILE A 56 5.04 19.75 -12.58
N GLY A 57 4.09 20.61 -12.25
CA GLY A 57 3.71 21.78 -13.05
C GLY A 57 3.32 21.47 -14.51
N SER A 58 3.48 22.48 -15.40
CA SER A 58 3.19 22.40 -16.83
C SER A 58 4.20 21.57 -17.64
N LEU A 59 5.23 21.02 -16.99
CA LEU A 59 6.39 20.43 -17.67
C LEU A 59 6.17 18.98 -18.12
N ALA A 60 4.97 18.42 -17.98
CA ALA A 60 4.66 17.02 -18.32
C ALA A 60 5.59 15.98 -17.65
N VAL A 61 6.36 16.37 -16.64
CA VAL A 61 7.25 15.46 -15.90
C VAL A 61 6.45 14.84 -14.76
N SER A 62 6.20 13.53 -14.87
CA SER A 62 5.72 12.71 -13.76
C SER A 62 6.89 12.15 -12.95
N TYR A 63 6.69 11.97 -11.65
CA TYR A 63 7.59 11.27 -10.73
C TYR A 63 6.77 10.39 -9.80
N ALA A 64 7.37 9.34 -9.27
CA ALA A 64 6.71 8.51 -8.28
C ALA A 64 7.16 8.93 -6.87
N ASN A 65 6.18 9.12 -6.01
CA ASN A 65 6.34 9.66 -4.67
C ASN A 65 5.97 8.58 -3.64
N VAL A 66 6.76 8.49 -2.58
CA VAL A 66 6.52 7.55 -1.48
C VAL A 66 5.53 8.19 -0.53
N ARG A 67 4.29 7.68 -0.48
CA ARG A 67 3.26 8.17 0.45
C ARG A 67 3.25 7.45 1.79
N CYS A 68 3.66 6.20 1.79
CA CYS A 68 3.72 5.36 2.98
C CYS A 68 4.90 4.41 2.82
N ASN A 69 5.76 4.31 3.82
CA ASN A 69 6.83 3.32 3.88
C ASN A 69 6.98 2.98 5.36
N VAL A 70 6.21 1.98 5.80
CA VAL A 70 6.02 1.68 7.22
C VAL A 70 6.39 0.22 7.45
N LEU A 71 7.35 -0.02 8.33
CA LEU A 71 7.74 -1.36 8.75
C LEU A 71 6.63 -1.98 9.60
N PHE A 72 6.45 -3.29 9.52
CA PHE A 72 5.45 -3.97 10.37
C PHE A 72 5.68 -3.73 11.87
N THR A 73 6.95 -3.58 12.29
CA THR A 73 7.33 -3.25 13.68
C THR A 73 6.83 -1.89 14.16
N GLU A 74 6.49 -0.99 13.24
CA GLU A 74 5.97 0.35 13.53
C GLU A 74 4.43 0.39 13.56
N ILE A 75 3.78 -0.65 13.05
CA ILE A 75 2.31 -0.72 12.96
C ILE A 75 1.75 -1.28 14.26
N HIS A 76 0.87 -0.53 14.90
CA HIS A 76 0.16 -0.97 16.12
C HIS A 76 -1.20 -1.56 15.83
N ASP A 77 -1.87 -1.05 14.81
CA ASP A 77 -3.22 -1.47 14.47
C ASP A 77 -3.47 -1.28 12.97
N VAL A 78 -4.33 -2.13 12.43
CA VAL A 78 -4.81 -2.03 11.06
C VAL A 78 -6.33 -2.23 11.05
N LYS A 79 -7.05 -1.37 10.34
CA LYS A 79 -8.52 -1.46 10.21
C LYS A 79 -8.93 -1.54 8.76
N LEU A 80 -9.94 -2.37 8.50
CA LEU A 80 -10.63 -2.44 7.22
C LEU A 80 -11.98 -1.73 7.32
N VAL A 81 -12.09 -0.56 6.69
CA VAL A 81 -13.24 0.35 6.82
C VAL A 81 -14.07 0.41 5.54
N ARG A 82 -15.40 0.31 5.67
CA ARG A 82 -16.36 0.41 4.55
C ARG A 82 -17.50 1.38 4.85
N HIS A 83 -17.32 2.63 4.45
CA HIS A 83 -18.39 3.62 4.41
C HIS A 83 -19.41 3.30 3.33
N PHE A 84 -20.57 3.97 3.35
CA PHE A 84 -21.64 3.77 2.38
C PHE A 84 -21.15 3.87 0.92
N LYS A 85 -20.38 4.92 0.58
CA LYS A 85 -19.76 5.08 -0.75
C LYS A 85 -18.89 3.89 -1.18
N HIS A 86 -18.16 3.29 -0.24
CA HIS A 86 -17.31 2.12 -0.50
C HIS A 86 -18.15 0.88 -0.76
N ARG A 87 -19.29 0.72 -0.07
CA ARG A 87 -20.20 -0.41 -0.30
C ARG A 87 -20.80 -0.36 -1.69
N LEU A 88 -21.25 0.84 -2.12
CA LEU A 88 -21.81 1.05 -3.46
C LEU A 88 -20.82 0.71 -4.58
N LEU A 89 -19.53 1.03 -4.40
CA LEU A 89 -18.48 0.81 -5.40
C LEU A 89 -17.70 -0.51 -5.22
N SER A 90 -18.14 -1.40 -4.32
CA SER A 90 -17.40 -2.62 -3.95
C SER A 90 -15.94 -2.37 -3.53
N GLN A 91 -15.72 -1.26 -2.83
CA GLN A 91 -14.44 -0.79 -2.35
C GLN A 91 -14.34 -0.88 -0.81
N ALA A 92 -13.15 -0.57 -0.30
CA ALA A 92 -12.84 -0.38 1.11
C ALA A 92 -11.62 0.53 1.29
N LYS A 93 -11.43 0.98 2.53
CA LYS A 93 -10.27 1.73 3.01
C LYS A 93 -9.48 0.87 3.98
N LEU A 94 -8.16 0.89 3.88
CA LEU A 94 -7.26 0.41 4.92
C LEU A 94 -6.72 1.59 5.72
N GLU A 95 -6.81 1.47 7.04
CA GLU A 95 -6.20 2.41 7.97
C GLU A 95 -5.09 1.70 8.71
N ILE A 96 -3.87 2.22 8.62
CA ILE A 96 -2.67 1.66 9.23
C ILE A 96 -2.21 2.65 10.29
N SER A 97 -2.35 2.28 11.55
CA SER A 97 -2.01 3.13 12.69
C SER A 97 -0.58 2.83 13.16
N VAL A 98 0.21 3.89 13.30
CA VAL A 98 1.56 3.89 13.88
C VAL A 98 1.58 4.84 15.08
N VAL A 99 2.64 4.84 15.91
CA VAL A 99 2.70 5.54 17.21
C VAL A 99 2.08 6.96 17.20
N ARG A 100 2.32 7.74 16.14
CA ARG A 100 1.92 9.16 16.05
C ARG A 100 1.16 9.53 14.80
N ASN A 101 0.74 8.56 13.99
CA ASN A 101 0.12 8.85 12.71
C ASN A 101 -0.81 7.72 12.26
N VAL A 102 -1.69 8.03 11.31
CA VAL A 102 -2.51 7.03 10.62
C VAL A 102 -2.34 7.20 9.12
N HIS A 103 -1.84 6.16 8.47
CA HIS A 103 -1.76 6.09 7.02
C HIS A 103 -3.04 5.49 6.46
N TRP A 104 -3.56 6.10 5.39
CA TRP A 104 -4.77 5.64 4.74
C TRP A 104 -4.50 5.24 3.30
N ILE A 105 -5.03 4.08 2.93
CA ILE A 105 -5.09 3.60 1.57
C ILE A 105 -6.56 3.43 1.23
N ASP A 106 -7.10 4.34 0.42
CA ASP A 106 -8.53 4.45 0.17
C ASP A 106 -8.92 3.84 -1.20
N ASN A 107 -10.22 3.62 -1.40
CA ASN A 107 -10.82 3.18 -2.67
C ASN A 107 -10.18 1.90 -3.26
N ILE A 108 -9.69 1.01 -2.42
CA ILE A 108 -9.17 -0.31 -2.83
C ILE A 108 -10.36 -1.22 -3.12
N SER A 109 -10.28 -2.11 -4.11
CA SER A 109 -11.31 -3.16 -4.27
C SER A 109 -11.47 -3.95 -2.95
N PHE A 110 -12.70 -4.28 -2.57
CA PHE A 110 -12.95 -4.93 -1.27
C PHE A 110 -12.20 -6.26 -1.15
N ARG A 111 -12.10 -7.03 -2.24
CA ARG A 111 -11.33 -8.28 -2.28
C ARG A 111 -9.85 -8.03 -1.98
N SER A 112 -9.23 -7.10 -2.70
CA SER A 112 -7.81 -6.76 -2.50
C SER A 112 -7.55 -6.17 -1.12
N ALA A 113 -8.45 -5.31 -0.62
CA ALA A 113 -8.35 -4.72 0.72
C ALA A 113 -8.41 -5.78 1.81
N ARG A 114 -9.31 -6.76 1.69
CA ARG A 114 -9.41 -7.89 2.62
C ARG A 114 -8.15 -8.77 2.59
N SER A 115 -7.60 -9.06 1.40
CA SER A 115 -6.35 -9.81 1.27
C SER A 115 -5.17 -9.07 1.91
N ALA A 116 -5.05 -7.76 1.64
CA ALA A 116 -4.03 -6.90 2.23
C ALA A 116 -4.16 -6.84 3.76
N TYR A 117 -5.37 -6.59 4.27
CA TYR A 117 -5.68 -6.61 5.70
C TYR A 117 -5.25 -7.93 6.36
N ALA A 118 -5.70 -9.06 5.81
CA ALA A 118 -5.39 -10.38 6.36
C ALA A 118 -3.89 -10.66 6.39
N TYR A 119 -3.16 -10.23 5.36
CA TYR A 119 -1.71 -10.38 5.31
C TYR A 119 -1.03 -9.53 6.40
N ILE A 120 -1.40 -8.25 6.53
CA ILE A 120 -0.82 -7.34 7.52
C ILE A 120 -1.10 -7.87 8.93
N VAL A 121 -2.35 -8.21 9.26
CA VAL A 121 -2.71 -8.76 10.58
C VAL A 121 -1.93 -10.02 10.91
N ARG A 122 -1.75 -10.93 9.94
CA ARG A 122 -0.96 -12.14 10.15
C ARG A 122 0.51 -11.80 10.45
N GLN A 123 1.09 -10.82 9.78
CA GLN A 123 2.47 -10.39 10.04
C GLN A 123 2.61 -9.78 11.44
N LEU A 124 1.65 -8.96 11.87
CA LEU A 124 1.65 -8.38 13.22
C LEU A 124 1.56 -9.47 14.30
N ALA A 125 0.69 -10.47 14.11
CA ALA A 125 0.59 -11.59 15.04
C ALA A 125 1.90 -12.41 15.16
N GLN A 126 2.64 -12.56 14.06
CA GLN A 126 3.93 -13.25 14.06
C GLN A 126 5.05 -12.47 14.76
N GLN A 127 4.92 -11.14 14.88
CA GLN A 127 5.90 -10.33 15.61
C GLN A 127 5.72 -10.41 17.12
N VAL A 128 4.50 -10.58 17.61
CA VAL A 128 4.23 -10.73 19.06
C VAL A 128 4.75 -12.06 19.60
N LEU A 129 4.90 -13.07 18.74
CA LEU A 129 5.38 -14.40 19.09
C LEU A 129 6.91 -14.58 19.02
N LYS A 130 7.65 -13.52 18.66
CA LYS A 130 9.12 -13.50 18.62
C LYS A 130 9.67 -12.65 19.77
#